data_AF-A0A0C2CFU7-F1
#
_entry.id   AF-A0A0C2CFU7-F1
#
_cell.length_a   1.000
_cell.length_b   1.000
_cell.length_c   1.000
_cell.angle_alpha   90.00
_cell.angle_beta   90.00
_cell.angle_gamma   90.00
#
_symmetry.space_group_name_H-M   'P 1'
#
loop_
_entity.id
_entity.type
_entity.pdbx_description
1 polymer ?
#
loop_
_entity_poly.entity_id
_entity_poly.type
_entity_poly.pdbx_seq_one_letter_code
_entity_poly.pdbx_strand_id
1 'polypeptide(L)'
;MPYWWILCPMRERALLQLSLLPGLSLTCRMFRVVSVVALLMVCEALRDQSIAVKGRFLCGSEPAAKVRVKLIDVDTGLDPDDLLSQGYTDARGDFMLSGGTAELTEIDPVLKVYHDCNDVTVGGAPKVREYIHTYVR
;
A
#
# COMPACT_ATOMS: atom_id res chain seq x y z
N MET A 1 7.31 -83.35 7.59
CA MET A 1 5.94 -83.88 7.76
C MET A 1 5.04 -82.73 8.24
N PRO A 2 3.77 -82.60 7.78
CA PRO A 2 3.26 -83.02 6.46
C PRO A 2 2.18 -82.06 5.86
N TYR A 3 1.77 -82.28 4.59
CA TYR A 3 0.52 -81.84 3.90
C TYR A 3 0.22 -80.31 3.81
N TRP A 4 -0.49 -79.68 2.85
CA TRP A 4 -1.45 -80.01 1.76
C TRP A 4 -2.94 -80.11 2.16
N TRP A 5 -3.91 -79.36 1.59
CA TRP A 5 -3.86 -78.21 0.63
C TRP A 5 -4.45 -76.90 1.24
N ILE A 6 -5.56 -76.22 0.88
CA ILE A 6 -6.70 -76.43 -0.06
C ILE A 6 -6.99 -75.11 -0.85
N LEU A 7 -7.86 -75.19 -1.86
CA LEU A 7 -8.23 -74.24 -2.92
C LEU A 7 -9.05 -72.97 -2.49
N CYS A 8 -8.77 -71.84 -3.19
CA CYS A 8 -9.65 -70.92 -3.96
C CYS A 8 -11.20 -70.89 -3.75
N PRO A 9 -11.93 -69.78 -4.07
CA PRO A 9 -11.60 -68.77 -5.11
C PRO A 9 -11.97 -67.26 -4.90
N MET A 10 -11.41 -66.43 -5.79
CA MET A 10 -11.87 -65.13 -6.34
C MET A 10 -13.01 -64.32 -5.67
N ARG A 11 -12.77 -63.02 -5.43
CA ARG A 11 -13.26 -61.90 -6.29
C ARG A 11 -12.86 -60.50 -5.77
N GLU A 12 -11.97 -59.82 -6.49
CA GLU A 12 -11.85 -58.35 -6.70
C GLU A 12 -10.46 -58.04 -7.28
N ARG A 13 -10.32 -57.96 -8.61
CA ARG A 13 -10.54 -56.77 -9.47
C ARG A 13 -9.62 -55.58 -9.18
N ALA A 14 -8.55 -55.51 -9.98
CA ALA A 14 -7.85 -54.29 -10.39
C ALA A 14 -7.37 -53.33 -9.28
N LEU A 15 -6.12 -53.53 -8.83
CA LEU A 15 -5.28 -52.40 -8.44
C LEU A 15 -5.07 -51.51 -9.68
N LEU A 16 -5.85 -50.44 -9.76
CA LEU A 16 -5.81 -49.49 -10.87
C LEU A 16 -4.46 -48.76 -10.91
N GLN A 17 -3.94 -48.57 -12.12
CA GLN A 17 -2.66 -47.92 -12.37
C GLN A 17 -2.72 -46.41 -12.07
N LEU A 18 -2.30 -46.00 -10.87
CA LEU A 18 -2.16 -44.59 -10.49
C LEU A 18 -0.92 -43.92 -11.13
N SER A 19 -0.68 -44.20 -12.41
CA SER A 19 0.50 -43.77 -13.18
C SER A 19 0.18 -43.19 -14.56
N LEU A 20 -1.11 -43.10 -14.95
CA LEU A 20 -1.54 -42.62 -16.26
C LEU A 20 -2.69 -41.59 -16.19
N LEU A 21 -2.49 -40.50 -15.43
CA LEU A 21 -3.20 -39.24 -15.67
C LEU A 21 -2.29 -38.27 -16.43
N PRO A 22 -2.23 -38.32 -17.78
CA PRO A 22 -1.30 -37.50 -18.56
C PRO A 22 -1.51 -35.97 -18.39
N GLY A 23 -2.68 -35.54 -17.91
CA GLY A 23 -2.96 -34.14 -17.62
C GLY A 23 -2.07 -33.51 -16.54
N LEU A 24 -1.56 -34.27 -15.57
CA LEU A 24 -0.90 -33.68 -14.37
C LEU A 24 0.40 -32.93 -14.68
N SER A 25 1.10 -33.32 -15.76
CA SER A 25 2.30 -32.64 -16.24
C SER A 25 1.96 -31.37 -17.02
N LEU A 26 0.88 -31.40 -17.81
CA LEU A 26 0.42 -30.24 -18.58
C LEU A 26 -0.18 -29.17 -17.67
N THR A 27 -1.01 -29.54 -16.69
CA THR A 27 -1.58 -28.58 -15.73
C THR A 27 -0.48 -27.88 -14.94
N CYS A 28 0.53 -28.61 -14.44
CA CYS A 28 1.65 -28.01 -13.72
C CYS A 28 2.46 -27.02 -14.58
N ARG A 29 2.67 -27.31 -15.88
CA ARG A 29 3.28 -26.34 -16.81
C ARG A 29 2.38 -25.14 -17.08
N MET A 30 1.08 -25.34 -17.28
CA MET A 30 0.12 -24.25 -17.52
C MET A 30 0.00 -23.33 -16.31
N PHE A 31 -0.07 -23.87 -15.08
CA PHE A 31 -0.06 -23.07 -13.86
C PHE A 31 1.20 -22.19 -13.76
N ARG A 32 2.40 -22.72 -14.06
CA ARG A 32 3.63 -21.92 -14.08
C ARG A 32 3.58 -20.79 -15.11
N VAL A 33 3.06 -21.03 -16.31
CA VAL A 33 2.91 -19.98 -17.34
C VAL A 33 1.89 -18.94 -16.90
N VAL A 34 0.73 -19.34 -16.37
CA VAL A 34 -0.30 -18.41 -15.87
C VAL A 34 0.23 -17.57 -14.70
N SER A 35 0.96 -18.16 -13.75
CA SER A 35 1.58 -17.41 -12.65
C SER A 35 2.63 -16.42 -13.13
N VAL A 36 3.48 -16.78 -14.11
CA VAL A 36 4.48 -15.85 -14.68
C VAL A 36 3.79 -14.71 -15.43
N VAL A 37 2.76 -15.00 -16.26
CA VAL A 37 1.99 -13.96 -16.96
C VAL A 37 1.29 -13.05 -15.96
N ALA A 38 0.63 -13.59 -14.93
CA ALA A 38 -0.04 -12.79 -13.90
C ALA A 38 0.94 -11.88 -13.13
N LEU A 39 2.12 -12.38 -12.76
CA LEU A 39 3.16 -11.58 -12.11
C LEU A 39 3.66 -10.44 -13.01
N LEU A 40 3.92 -10.71 -14.30
CA LEU A 40 4.32 -9.68 -15.26
C LEU A 40 3.23 -8.60 -15.40
N MET A 41 1.95 -8.99 -15.52
CA MET A 41 0.83 -8.03 -15.59
C MET A 41 0.69 -7.16 -14.34
N VAL A 42 1.13 -7.62 -13.16
CA VAL A 42 1.17 -6.80 -11.93
C VAL A 42 2.38 -5.87 -11.92
N CYS A 43 3.55 -6.31 -12.41
CA CYS A 43 4.73 -5.45 -12.52
C CYS A 43 4.50 -4.25 -13.45
N GLU A 44 3.84 -4.45 -14.60
CA GLU A 44 3.49 -3.36 -15.55
C GLU A 44 2.36 -2.45 -15.03
N ALA A 45 1.71 -2.78 -13.91
CA ALA A 45 0.64 -1.99 -13.29
C ALA A 45 1.16 -1.03 -12.19
N LEU A 46 2.40 -1.18 -11.75
CA LEU A 46 3.04 -0.26 -10.79
C LEU A 46 3.41 1.06 -11.49
N ARG A 47 3.05 2.18 -10.87
CA ARG A 47 3.19 3.54 -11.41
C ARG A 47 3.98 4.38 -10.43
N ASP A 48 5.19 4.79 -10.82
CA ASP A 48 5.90 5.89 -10.17
C ASP A 48 5.09 7.18 -10.35
N GLN A 49 4.58 7.74 -9.25
CA GLN A 49 3.77 8.95 -9.23
C GLN A 49 4.42 9.98 -8.30
N SER A 50 4.32 11.27 -8.65
CA SER A 50 4.97 12.34 -7.88
C SER A 50 4.21 13.65 -7.97
N ILE A 51 4.27 14.42 -6.89
CA ILE A 51 3.57 15.70 -6.76
C ILE A 51 4.41 16.72 -5.98
N ALA A 52 4.21 18.00 -6.28
CA ALA A 52 4.88 19.11 -5.64
C ALA A 52 3.88 20.21 -5.24
N VAL A 53 4.04 20.75 -4.03
CA VAL A 53 3.17 21.77 -3.45
C VAL A 53 4.01 22.96 -3.03
N LYS A 54 3.66 24.14 -3.56
CA LYS A 54 4.20 25.43 -3.12
C LYS A 54 3.08 26.27 -2.51
N GLY A 55 3.37 26.98 -1.44
CA GLY A 55 2.42 27.93 -0.86
C GLY A 55 3.06 28.90 0.11
N ARG A 56 2.22 29.72 0.73
CA ARG A 56 2.57 30.63 1.82
C ARG A 56 1.48 30.59 2.89
N PHE A 57 1.87 30.44 4.15
CA PHE A 57 0.94 30.56 5.29
C PHE A 57 1.06 31.93 5.96
N LEU A 58 -0.08 32.49 6.34
CA LEU A 58 -0.22 33.74 7.10
C LEU A 58 -0.98 33.45 8.39
N CYS A 59 -0.64 34.16 9.46
CA CYS A 59 -1.41 34.20 10.71
C CYS A 59 -2.01 35.60 10.86
N GLY A 60 -3.30 35.73 10.52
CA GLY A 60 -3.90 37.05 10.30
C GLY A 60 -3.26 37.74 9.10
N SER A 61 -2.61 38.89 9.33
CA SER A 61 -1.85 39.62 8.30
C SER A 61 -0.36 39.25 8.23
N GLU A 62 0.19 38.58 9.25
CA GLU A 62 1.63 38.35 9.37
C GLU A 62 2.06 36.99 8.78
N PRO A 63 3.29 36.85 8.25
CA PRO A 63 3.76 35.57 7.72
C PRO A 63 3.98 34.51 8.82
N ALA A 64 3.38 33.33 8.64
CA ALA A 64 3.46 32.24 9.61
C ALA A 64 4.74 31.42 9.40
N ALA A 65 5.86 31.86 10.00
CA ALA A 65 7.17 31.22 9.92
C ALA A 65 7.30 30.00 10.86
N LYS A 66 8.13 29.01 10.49
CA LYS A 66 8.40 27.77 11.26
C LYS A 66 7.17 26.88 11.53
N VAL A 67 6.08 27.06 10.77
CA VAL A 67 4.93 26.14 10.76
C VAL A 67 5.36 24.82 10.14
N ARG A 68 5.05 23.68 10.78
CA ARG A 68 5.40 22.36 10.23
C ARG A 68 4.42 21.96 9.14
N VAL A 69 4.94 21.58 7.98
CA VAL A 69 4.15 21.08 6.85
C VAL A 69 4.56 19.64 6.52
N LYS A 70 3.58 18.81 6.17
CA LYS A 70 3.78 17.48 5.60
C LYS A 70 2.92 17.32 4.34
N LEU A 71 3.45 16.60 3.37
CA LEU A 71 2.76 16.08 2.20
C LEU A 71 2.73 14.55 2.37
N ILE A 72 1.52 13.98 2.39
CA ILE A 72 1.25 12.59 2.75
C ILE A 72 0.22 12.03 1.77
N ASP A 73 0.42 10.82 1.28
CA ASP A 73 -0.64 10.04 0.61
C ASP A 73 -1.61 9.44 1.64
N VAL A 74 -2.90 9.37 1.31
CA VAL A 74 -3.95 8.97 2.26
C VAL A 74 -4.76 7.82 1.70
N ASP A 75 -4.25 6.63 1.99
CA ASP A 75 -4.73 5.35 1.46
C ASP A 75 -6.06 4.86 2.02
N THR A 76 -6.62 3.84 1.36
CA THR A 76 -7.78 3.11 1.85
C THR A 76 -7.57 1.60 1.82
N GLY A 77 -7.90 0.92 2.93
CA GLY A 77 -7.90 -0.54 3.01
C GLY A 77 -6.66 -1.13 3.69
N LEU A 78 -5.69 -1.60 2.89
CA LEU A 78 -4.52 -2.35 3.37
C LEU A 78 -3.18 -1.61 3.23
N ASP A 79 -3.10 -0.58 2.38
CA ASP A 79 -1.92 0.30 2.34
C ASP A 79 -1.99 1.36 3.46
N PRO A 80 -0.84 1.78 4.05
CA PRO A 80 -0.78 2.77 5.12
C PRO A 80 -0.21 4.14 4.68
N ASP A 81 -0.93 5.24 4.99
CA ASP A 81 -0.56 6.67 4.78
C ASP A 81 0.94 6.93 4.50
N ASP A 82 1.33 7.11 3.23
CA ASP A 82 2.74 7.24 2.85
C ASP A 82 3.29 8.67 3.01
N LEU A 83 4.48 8.83 3.62
CA LEU A 83 5.05 10.16 3.92
C LEU A 83 5.92 10.69 2.77
N LEU A 84 5.26 11.20 1.73
CA LEU A 84 5.92 11.76 0.53
C LEU A 84 6.97 12.85 0.84
N SER A 85 6.66 13.79 1.75
CA SER A 85 7.57 14.91 2.06
C SER A 85 7.24 15.63 3.37
N GLN A 86 8.22 16.29 3.99
CA GLN A 86 7.96 17.18 5.14
C GLN A 86 8.96 18.33 5.24
N GLY A 87 8.55 19.43 5.86
CA GLY A 87 9.38 20.62 6.04
C GLY A 87 8.77 21.64 6.99
N TYR A 88 9.28 22.87 6.90
CA TYR A 88 8.82 24.02 7.69
C TYR A 88 8.75 25.27 6.81
N THR A 89 7.86 26.21 7.13
CA THR A 89 7.79 27.51 6.44
C THR A 89 8.98 28.42 6.76
N ASP A 90 9.42 29.20 5.77
CA ASP A 90 10.48 30.19 5.92
C ASP A 90 10.04 31.46 6.68
N ALA A 91 10.93 32.44 6.84
CA ALA A 91 10.65 33.70 7.52
C ALA A 91 9.58 34.59 6.85
N ARG A 92 9.14 34.24 5.63
CA ARG A 92 8.08 34.90 4.84
C ARG A 92 6.83 34.00 4.74
N GLY A 93 6.78 32.93 5.53
CA GLY A 93 5.71 31.93 5.50
C GLY A 93 5.74 31.01 4.27
N ASP A 94 6.72 31.14 3.37
CA ASP A 94 6.81 30.35 2.14
C ASP A 94 7.22 28.91 2.44
N PHE A 95 6.68 27.95 1.69
CA PHE A 95 7.15 26.57 1.66
C PHE A 95 7.12 25.99 0.23
N MET A 96 7.93 24.95 0.03
CA MET A 96 7.89 24.06 -1.12
C MET A 96 8.12 22.64 -0.59
N LEU A 97 7.23 21.71 -0.95
CA LEU A 97 7.39 20.28 -0.71
C LEU A 97 7.27 19.55 -2.06
N SER A 98 7.98 18.43 -2.20
CA SER A 98 7.84 17.52 -3.33
C SER A 98 8.19 16.11 -2.88
N GLY A 99 7.49 15.13 -3.43
CA GLY A 99 7.70 13.71 -3.15
C GLY A 99 6.92 12.84 -4.15
N GLY A 100 6.95 11.54 -3.93
CA GLY A 100 6.28 10.56 -4.78
C GLY A 100 6.45 9.15 -4.25
N THR A 101 5.58 8.25 -4.67
CA THR A 101 5.57 6.83 -4.30
C THR A 101 5.23 5.96 -5.52
N ALA A 102 5.37 4.63 -5.39
CA ALA A 102 5.27 3.67 -6.47
C ALA A 102 4.07 2.74 -6.26
N GLU A 103 2.95 3.05 -6.90
CA GLU A 103 1.62 2.55 -6.52
C GLU A 103 0.88 1.85 -7.67
N LEU A 104 -0.11 1.02 -7.35
CA LEU A 104 -1.04 0.46 -8.35
C LEU A 104 -2.21 1.40 -8.66
N THR A 105 -2.51 2.32 -7.74
CA THR A 105 -3.64 3.26 -7.73
C THR A 105 -3.24 4.62 -8.30
N GLU A 106 -4.13 5.62 -8.20
CA GLU A 106 -3.79 7.03 -8.36
C GLU A 106 -3.64 7.62 -6.96
N ILE A 107 -2.54 8.34 -6.72
CA ILE A 107 -2.22 8.94 -5.41
C ILE A 107 -3.34 9.90 -4.95
N ASP A 108 -3.62 9.93 -3.64
CA ASP A 108 -4.60 10.79 -2.97
C ASP A 108 -3.87 11.80 -2.02
N PRO A 109 -3.01 12.68 -2.56
CA PRO A 109 -2.07 13.47 -1.76
C PRO A 109 -2.73 14.58 -0.95
N VAL A 110 -2.36 14.68 0.32
CA VAL A 110 -2.85 15.67 1.28
C VAL A 110 -1.72 16.47 1.92
N LEU A 111 -1.88 17.79 1.95
CA LEU A 111 -1.08 18.67 2.78
C LEU A 111 -1.65 18.70 4.21
N LYS A 112 -0.87 18.22 5.19
CA LYS A 112 -1.17 18.26 6.63
C LYS A 112 -0.30 19.35 7.29
N VAL A 113 -0.92 20.45 7.74
CA VAL A 113 -0.25 21.67 8.24
C VAL A 113 -0.46 21.79 9.74
N TYR A 114 0.60 21.87 10.56
CA TYR A 114 0.49 21.91 12.02
C TYR A 114 0.90 23.29 12.57
N HIS A 115 -0.05 24.02 13.15
CA HIS A 115 0.17 25.37 13.68
C HIS A 115 -0.46 25.56 15.08
N ASP A 116 -0.09 26.67 15.71
CA ASP A 116 -0.64 27.25 16.94
C ASP A 116 -1.22 28.67 16.70
N CYS A 117 -1.31 29.09 15.43
CA CYS A 117 -1.95 30.34 15.04
C CYS A 117 -3.41 30.38 15.53
N ASN A 118 -3.80 31.48 16.18
CA ASN A 118 -5.11 31.72 16.78
C ASN A 118 -5.53 30.76 17.93
N ASP A 119 -4.60 29.99 18.52
CA ASP A 119 -4.90 29.16 19.69
C ASP A 119 -5.07 30.01 20.97
N VAL A 120 -6.31 30.45 21.21
CA VAL A 120 -6.73 31.04 22.49
C VAL A 120 -6.70 29.98 23.59
N THR A 121 -5.79 30.13 24.55
CA THR A 121 -5.60 29.20 25.69
C THR A 121 -6.69 29.35 26.75
N VAL A 122 -7.90 28.87 26.46
CA VAL A 122 -9.03 28.87 27.40
C VAL A 122 -8.71 27.97 28.61
N GLY A 123 -8.51 28.58 29.78
CA GLY A 123 -8.30 27.85 31.04
C GLY A 123 -6.90 27.29 31.28
N GLY A 124 -5.89 27.67 30.48
CA GLY A 124 -4.49 27.31 30.71
C GLY A 124 -4.10 25.86 30.38
N ALA A 125 -5.03 25.03 29.91
CA ALA A 125 -4.70 23.73 29.32
C ALA A 125 -4.05 23.92 27.93
N PRO A 126 -3.01 23.15 27.57
CA PRO A 126 -2.49 23.14 26.21
C PRO A 126 -3.52 22.51 25.28
N LYS A 127 -4.03 23.30 24.32
CA LYS A 127 -4.93 22.80 23.27
C LYS A 127 -4.16 21.81 22.38
N VAL A 128 -4.86 20.81 21.83
CA VAL A 128 -4.28 19.93 20.82
C VAL A 128 -3.96 20.76 19.59
N ARG A 129 -2.71 20.70 19.10
CA ARG A 129 -2.26 21.47 17.92
C ARG A 129 -3.24 21.27 16.77
N GLU A 130 -3.87 22.35 16.34
CA GLU A 130 -4.82 22.28 15.23
C GLU A 130 -4.06 21.99 13.93
N TYR A 131 -4.67 21.21 13.04
CA TYR A 131 -4.08 20.90 11.75
C TYR A 131 -5.04 21.12 10.60
N ILE A 132 -4.58 21.86 9.60
CA ILE A 132 -5.31 22.00 8.33
C ILE A 132 -5.01 20.77 7.49
N HIS A 133 -6.07 20.16 6.96
CA HIS A 133 -6.04 19.01 6.05
C HIS A 133 -6.55 19.50 4.70
N THR A 134 -5.77 19.40 3.63
CA THR A 134 -6.18 19.88 2.30
C THR A 134 -5.65 18.96 1.21
N TYR A 135 -6.58 18.34 0.48
CA TYR A 135 -6.27 17.55 -0.71
C TYR A 135 -5.60 18.42 -1.77
N VAL A 136 -4.57 17.87 -2.41
CA VAL A 136 -3.85 18.47 -3.51
C VAL A 136 -4.42 17.91 -4.82
N ARG A 137 -4.59 18.75 -5.84
CA ARG A 137 -5.04 18.41 -7.19
C ARG A 137 -4.38 19.34 -8.19
#